data_AF-A0A3C0GLB8-F1
#
_entry.id   AF-A0A3C0GLB8-F1
#
_cell.length_a   1.000
_cell.length_b   1.000
_cell.length_c   1.000
_cell.angle_alpha   90.00
_cell.angle_beta   90.00
_cell.angle_gamma   90.00
#
_symmetry.space_group_name_H-M   'P 1'
#
loop_
_entity.id
_entity.type
_entity.pdbx_description
1 polymer ?
#
loop_
_entity_poly.entity_id
_entity_poly.type
_entity_poly.pdbx_seq_one_letter_code
_entity_poly.pdbx_strand_id
1 'polypeptide(L)'
;MKNPEKIRLSQQQKEEKDWLKWGPYLSERQWGTVREDYSAGGDAWNYFPHDHARSRAFRWGEDGIAGISDRYCNMCFSIGLWNGKDPIIKERLFGLTGPQGNHG
;
A
#
# COMPACT_ATOMS: atom_id res chain seq x y z
N MET A 1 20.23 -32.48 2.48
CA MET A 1 18.76 -32.24 2.47
C MET A 1 18.47 -30.89 1.82
N LYS A 2 17.43 -30.77 0.98
CA LYS A 2 16.94 -29.45 0.54
C LYS A 2 16.26 -28.77 1.75
N ASN A 3 16.50 -27.48 1.96
CA ASN A 3 15.80 -26.72 3.02
C ASN A 3 14.31 -26.52 2.64
N PRO A 4 13.44 -26.15 3.60
CA PRO A 4 12.01 -25.97 3.33
C PRO A 4 11.73 -24.99 2.17
N GLU A 5 12.54 -23.93 2.05
CA GLU A 5 12.39 -22.96 0.95
C GLU A 5 12.63 -23.57 -0.43
N LYS A 6 13.72 -24.32 -0.59
CA LYS A 6 14.02 -25.03 -1.84
C LYS A 6 12.94 -26.06 -2.20
N ILE A 7 12.24 -26.61 -1.21
CA ILE A 7 11.09 -27.49 -1.45
C ILE A 7 9.91 -26.68 -2.01
N ARG A 8 9.55 -25.55 -1.37
CA ARG A 8 8.47 -24.66 -1.86
C ARG A 8 8.72 -24.16 -3.27
N LEU A 9 9.93 -23.68 -3.56
CA LEU A 9 10.31 -23.21 -4.90
C LEU A 9 10.21 -24.33 -5.95
N SER A 10 10.62 -25.56 -5.62
CA SER A 10 10.47 -26.70 -6.52
C SER A 10 9.00 -27.08 -6.76
N GLN A 11 8.14 -26.97 -5.75
CA GLN A 11 6.70 -27.23 -5.89
C GLN A 11 6.02 -26.15 -6.73
N GLN A 12 6.40 -24.88 -6.57
CA GLN A 12 5.93 -23.78 -7.41
C GLN A 12 6.32 -23.99 -8.87
N GLN A 13 7.59 -24.30 -9.16
CA GLN A 13 8.10 -24.50 -10.52
C GLN A 13 7.42 -25.66 -11.25
N LYS A 14 6.98 -26.67 -10.50
CA LYS A 14 6.24 -27.82 -11.03
C LYS A 14 4.73 -27.63 -11.03
N GLU A 15 4.24 -26.46 -10.61
CA GLU A 15 2.81 -26.14 -10.49
C GLU A 15 2.05 -27.10 -9.54
N GLU A 16 2.74 -27.78 -8.63
CA GLU A 16 2.13 -28.68 -7.63
C GLU A 16 1.41 -27.90 -6.52
N LYS A 17 1.92 -26.69 -6.20
CA LYS A 17 1.35 -25.75 -5.23
C LYS A 17 1.66 -24.31 -5.63
N ASP A 18 0.69 -23.41 -5.46
CA ASP A 18 0.85 -21.99 -5.73
C ASP A 18 1.31 -21.19 -4.49
N TRP A 19 2.58 -21.37 -4.14
CA TRP A 19 3.27 -20.64 -3.07
C TRP A 19 3.42 -19.13 -3.36
N LEU A 20 3.34 -18.71 -4.61
CA LEU A 20 3.41 -17.30 -5.04
C LEU A 20 2.03 -16.67 -5.22
N LYS A 21 0.97 -17.29 -4.70
CA LYS A 21 -0.38 -16.71 -4.71
C LYS A 21 -0.44 -15.42 -3.88
N TRP A 22 0.16 -15.44 -2.69
CA TRP A 22 0.19 -14.33 -1.74
C TRP A 22 1.62 -13.92 -1.46
N GLY A 23 1.87 -12.62 -1.39
CA GLY A 23 3.20 -12.09 -1.13
C GLY A 23 3.20 -10.59 -0.87
N PRO A 24 4.40 -10.01 -0.67
CA PRO A 24 4.57 -8.57 -0.49
C PRO A 24 4.50 -7.84 -1.84
N TYR A 25 3.38 -8.00 -2.55
CA TYR A 25 3.16 -7.39 -3.86
C TYR A 25 2.46 -6.02 -3.76
N LEU A 26 1.87 -5.71 -2.60
CA LEU A 26 1.27 -4.41 -2.33
C LEU A 26 2.37 -3.34 -2.27
N SER A 27 2.37 -2.43 -3.23
CA SER A 27 3.37 -1.39 -3.33
C SER A 27 3.01 -0.19 -2.46
N GLU A 28 3.90 0.23 -1.55
CA GLU A 28 3.74 1.42 -0.69
C GLU A 28 3.95 2.75 -1.47
N ARG A 29 3.43 2.85 -2.71
CA ARG A 29 3.84 3.88 -3.68
C ARG A 29 3.05 5.19 -3.61
N GLN A 30 1.89 5.21 -2.95
CA GLN A 30 1.01 6.40 -2.91
C GLN A 30 1.53 7.54 -2.04
N TRP A 31 2.70 7.37 -1.42
CA TRP A 31 3.37 8.45 -0.72
C TRP A 31 4.04 9.45 -1.67
N GLY A 32 4.61 9.00 -2.80
CA GLY A 32 5.46 9.83 -3.67
C GLY A 32 4.83 10.23 -5.02
N THR A 33 3.60 9.80 -5.29
CA THR A 33 2.92 10.01 -6.58
C THR A 33 1.69 10.89 -6.43
N VAL A 34 1.26 11.53 -7.52
CA VAL A 34 -0.09 12.12 -7.60
C VAL A 34 -1.09 11.00 -7.32
N ARG A 35 -1.89 11.13 -6.26
CA ARG A 35 -2.82 10.09 -5.81
C ARG A 35 -4.02 9.99 -6.73
N GLU A 36 -4.75 11.10 -6.83
CA GLU A 36 -5.88 11.29 -7.72
C GLU A 36 -6.00 12.80 -7.99
N ASP A 37 -6.13 13.19 -9.24
CA ASP A 37 -6.47 14.57 -9.61
C ASP A 37 -7.69 14.57 -10.52
N TYR A 38 -8.79 15.08 -9.98
CA TYR A 38 -10.00 15.39 -10.74
C TYR A 38 -10.39 16.86 -10.59
N SER A 39 -9.44 17.71 -10.18
CA SER A 39 -9.66 19.14 -10.10
C SER A 39 -9.81 19.72 -11.52
N ALA A 40 -10.57 20.80 -11.64
CA ALA A 40 -10.76 21.48 -12.93
C ALA A 40 -9.46 22.15 -13.45
N GLY A 41 -8.47 22.37 -12.58
CA GLY A 41 -7.26 23.14 -12.88
C GLY A 41 -5.93 22.39 -12.76
N GLY A 42 -5.94 21.08 -12.49
CA GLY A 42 -4.70 20.29 -12.33
C GLY A 42 -4.01 20.46 -10.98
N ASP A 43 -4.75 20.84 -9.93
CA ASP A 43 -4.24 21.00 -8.55
C ASP A 43 -4.23 19.66 -7.79
N ALA A 44 -3.42 18.72 -8.29
CA ALA A 44 -3.26 17.38 -7.74
C ALA A 44 -2.91 17.33 -6.24
N TRP A 45 -2.18 18.33 -5.74
CA TRP A 45 -1.65 18.32 -4.36
C TRP A 45 -2.64 18.84 -3.32
N ASN A 46 -3.54 19.74 -3.68
CA ASN A 46 -4.59 20.22 -2.77
C ASN A 46 -5.93 19.52 -3.00
N TYR A 47 -6.19 18.97 -4.18
CA TYR A 47 -7.44 18.26 -4.48
C TYR A 47 -7.63 17.01 -3.61
N PHE A 48 -6.54 16.30 -3.30
CA PHE A 48 -6.57 15.06 -2.53
C PHE A 48 -5.67 15.13 -1.27
N PRO A 49 -6.11 15.88 -0.24
CA PRO A 49 -5.35 16.05 1.00
C PRO A 49 -5.27 14.75 1.80
N HIS A 50 -4.34 14.71 2.77
CA HIS A 50 -4.19 13.61 3.72
C HIS A 50 -5.50 13.15 4.37
N ASP A 51 -6.39 14.08 4.74
CA ASP A 51 -7.69 13.76 5.35
C ASP A 51 -8.65 13.01 4.41
N HIS A 52 -8.55 13.24 3.10
CA HIS A 52 -9.27 12.44 2.12
C HIS A 52 -8.61 11.08 1.94
N ALA A 53 -7.27 11.04 1.93
CA ALA A 53 -6.51 9.82 1.69
C ALA A 53 -6.75 8.72 2.74
N ARG A 54 -7.07 9.09 3.98
CA ARG A 54 -7.42 8.13 5.04
C ARG A 54 -8.85 7.59 4.96
N SER A 55 -9.75 8.28 4.23
CA SER A 55 -11.20 8.00 4.27
C SER A 55 -11.78 7.66 2.89
N ARG A 56 -10.95 7.53 1.86
CA ARG A 56 -11.36 7.22 0.49
C ARG A 56 -10.58 6.03 -0.06
N ALA A 57 -11.29 5.16 -0.75
CA ALA A 57 -10.67 4.15 -1.59
C ALA A 57 -10.12 4.83 -2.85
N PHE A 58 -8.88 4.50 -3.20
CA PHE A 58 -8.24 4.99 -4.42
C PHE A 58 -8.67 4.17 -5.62
N ARG A 59 -8.78 4.80 -6.78
CA ARG A 59 -9.10 4.13 -8.05
C ARG A 59 -7.87 3.57 -8.75
N TRP A 60 -6.71 4.22 -8.60
CA TRP A 60 -5.53 3.96 -9.44
C TRP A 60 -4.29 3.57 -8.64
N GLY A 61 -4.49 3.03 -7.45
CA GLY A 61 -3.44 2.30 -6.78
C GLY A 61 -3.75 1.97 -5.34
N GLU A 62 -2.83 1.25 -4.73
CA GLU A 62 -2.97 0.74 -3.39
C GLU A 62 -1.83 1.25 -2.51
N ASP A 63 -2.02 1.20 -1.19
CA ASP A 63 -1.01 1.60 -0.22
C ASP A 63 -1.27 0.92 1.12
N GLY A 64 -0.22 0.66 1.87
CA GLY A 64 -0.34 0.00 3.16
C GLY A 64 1.00 -0.45 3.74
N ILE A 65 1.26 -0.09 5.00
CA ILE A 65 2.45 -0.51 5.73
C ILE A 65 2.54 -2.04 5.77
N ALA A 66 3.70 -2.57 5.37
CA ALA A 66 4.00 -4.00 5.38
C ALA A 66 2.91 -4.82 4.68
N GLY A 67 2.47 -4.29 3.53
CA GLY A 67 1.37 -4.82 2.75
C GLY A 67 1.61 -6.22 2.20
N ILE A 68 0.56 -7.04 2.20
CA ILE A 68 0.50 -8.28 1.44
C ILE A 68 -0.71 -8.25 0.52
N SER A 69 -0.59 -8.87 -0.65
CA SER A 69 -1.71 -9.04 -1.56
C SER A 69 -1.61 -10.36 -2.30
N ASP A 70 -2.71 -10.76 -2.94
CA ASP A 70 -2.61 -11.78 -3.97
C ASP A 70 -1.80 -11.24 -5.15
N ARG A 71 -1.27 -12.13 -5.99
CA ARG A 71 -0.37 -11.77 -7.09
C ARG A 71 -0.94 -10.80 -8.13
N TYR A 72 -2.26 -10.58 -8.11
CA TYR A 72 -2.95 -9.63 -8.98
C TYR A 72 -3.44 -8.37 -8.23
N CYS A 73 -3.14 -8.24 -6.94
CA CYS A 73 -3.60 -7.15 -6.07
C CYS A 73 -5.14 -6.99 -6.01
N ASN A 74 -5.90 -8.04 -6.27
CA ASN A 74 -7.36 -8.03 -6.11
C ASN A 74 -7.78 -7.92 -4.64
N MET A 75 -6.99 -8.49 -3.75
CA MET A 75 -7.15 -8.45 -2.30
C MET A 75 -5.87 -7.95 -1.67
N CYS A 76 -5.97 -6.85 -0.93
CA CYS A 76 -4.86 -6.21 -0.26
C CYS A 76 -5.09 -6.18 1.25
N PHE A 77 -4.05 -6.52 2.01
CA PHE A 77 -4.00 -6.41 3.46
C PHE A 77 -2.80 -5.58 3.86
N SER A 78 -2.92 -4.83 4.94
CA SER A 78 -1.84 -4.03 5.51
C SER A 78 -1.96 -3.96 7.02
N ILE A 79 -0.93 -3.44 7.66
CA ILE A 79 -0.91 -3.25 9.11
C ILE A 79 -1.41 -1.85 9.45
N GLY A 80 -2.43 -1.79 10.31
CA GLY A 80 -2.86 -0.56 10.98
C GLY A 80 -2.28 -0.47 12.40
N LEU A 81 -1.58 0.62 12.71
CA LEU A 81 -0.97 0.87 14.01
C LEU A 81 -1.62 2.09 14.69
N TRP A 82 -1.89 2.00 15.99
CA TRP A 82 -2.33 3.14 16.78
C TRP A 82 -1.35 3.39 17.92
N ASN A 83 -0.98 4.66 18.11
CA ASN A 83 -0.03 5.07 19.14
C ASN A 83 -0.71 5.47 20.46
N GLY A 84 -2.04 5.32 20.57
CA GLY A 84 -2.80 5.69 21.75
C GLY A 84 -3.09 7.19 21.90
N LYS A 85 -2.55 8.04 21.03
CA LYS A 85 -2.61 9.52 21.16
C LYS A 85 -3.35 10.19 20.02
N ASP A 86 -3.07 9.81 18.78
CA ASP A 86 -3.68 10.51 17.65
C ASP A 86 -5.10 9.99 17.41
N PRO A 87 -5.99 10.81 16.82
CA PRO A 87 -7.37 10.42 16.55
C PRO A 87 -7.52 9.37 15.43
N ILE A 88 -6.41 8.86 14.88
CA ILE A 88 -6.40 7.93 13.75
C ILE A 88 -5.47 6.74 13.93
N ILE A 89 -5.86 5.65 13.27
CA ILE A 89 -5.00 4.50 12.95
C ILE A 89 -4.08 4.89 11.79
N LYS A 90 -2.81 4.49 11.87
CA LYS A 90 -1.79 4.72 10.86
C LYS A 90 -1.64 3.44 10.07
N GLU A 91 -2.09 3.49 8.83
CA GLU A 91 -1.94 2.40 7.86
C GLU A 91 -0.87 2.74 6.81
N ARG A 92 -0.22 3.91 6.95
CA ARG A 92 0.76 4.50 6.03
C ARG A 92 1.85 5.20 6.82
N LEU A 93 3.10 5.13 6.36
CA LEU A 93 4.25 5.76 7.05
C LEU A 93 4.17 7.29 7.00
N PHE A 94 3.77 7.84 5.85
CA PHE A 94 3.69 9.27 5.59
C PHE A 94 2.47 9.57 4.71
N GLY A 95 1.58 10.45 5.17
CA GLY A 95 0.30 10.71 4.49
C GLY A 95 0.13 12.14 3.95
N LEU A 96 1.03 13.05 4.33
CA LEU A 96 0.97 14.46 3.96
C LEU A 96 1.37 14.62 2.49
N THR A 97 0.67 15.47 1.75
CA THR A 97 1.18 15.97 0.47
C THR A 97 2.39 16.87 0.71
N GLY A 98 3.18 17.17 -0.33
CA GLY A 98 4.32 18.07 -0.23
C GLY A 98 4.00 19.34 0.59
N PRO A 99 2.96 20.11 0.23
CA PRO A 99 2.55 21.29 0.99
C PRO A 99 2.06 21.04 2.43
N GLN A 100 1.61 19.82 2.75
CA GLN A 100 1.12 19.46 4.09
C GLN A 100 2.24 18.98 5.02
N GLY A 101 3.44 18.69 4.48
CA GLY A 101 4.59 18.29 5.27
C GLY A 101 5.04 19.40 6.23
N ASN A 102 5.60 19.03 7.39
CA ASN A 102 6.36 19.96 8.21
C ASN A 102 7.65 20.31 7.46
N HIS A 103 7.60 21.35 6.64
CA HIS A 103 8.80 22.04 6.16
C HIS A 103 9.15 23.06 7.22
N GLY A 104 10.29 22.87 7.88
CA GLY A 104 10.85 23.87 8.77
C GLY A 104 11.19 25.16 8.04
#